data_AF-A0A2L2Z4P5-F1
#
_entry.id   AF-A0A2L2Z4P5-F1
#
_cell.length_a   1.000
_cell.length_b   1.000
_cell.length_c   1.000
_cell.angle_alpha   90.00
_cell.angle_beta   90.00
_cell.angle_gamma   90.00
#
_symmetry.space_group_name_H-M   'P 1'
#
loop_
_entity.id
_entity.type
_entity.pdbx_description
1 polymer ?
#
loop_
_entity_poly.entity_id
_entity_poly.type
_entity_poly.pdbx_seq_one_letter_code
_entity_poly.pdbx_strand_id
1 'polypeptide(L)'
;PPSGTNYYIAVEQLKSRFAKDELLIQIYVRDLLNLVLTQAKSGENFTLRVLYDKLETQLRALETLGVTSEKYEAMLYPLVESALPEELIKEWERTRSRVDDKDDANI
;
A
#
# COMPACT_ATOMS: atom_id res chain seq x y z
N PRO A 1 28.45 5.63 32.56
CA PRO A 1 27.54 6.58 33.25
C PRO A 1 26.33 6.92 32.37
N PRO A 2 25.09 6.88 32.88
CA PRO A 2 23.93 7.36 32.13
C PRO A 2 24.06 8.88 31.94
N SER A 3 24.16 9.31 30.68
CA SER A 3 24.25 10.71 30.24
C SER A 3 23.50 10.85 28.92
N GLY A 4 22.97 12.03 28.60
CA GLY A 4 22.24 12.27 27.35
C GLY A 4 23.01 11.84 26.10
N THR A 5 24.33 12.04 26.10
CA THR A 5 25.24 11.60 25.02
C THR A 5 25.28 10.08 24.86
N ASN A 6 25.31 9.33 25.97
CA ASN A 6 25.33 7.87 25.92
C ASN A 6 24.00 7.29 25.43
N TYR A 7 22.87 7.96 25.66
CA TYR A 7 21.57 7.56 25.09
C TYR A 7 21.54 7.72 23.57
N TYR A 8 22.07 8.83 23.03
CA TYR A 8 22.17 9.03 21.59
C TYR A 8 22.99 7.93 20.91
N ILE A 9 24.17 7.62 21.48
CA ILE A 9 25.05 6.56 20.96
C ILE A 9 24.35 5.19 21.01
N ALA A 10 23.64 4.87 22.09
CA ALA A 10 22.89 3.63 22.20
C ALA A 10 21.77 3.54 21.14
N VAL A 11 21.04 4.62 20.91
CA VAL A 11 19.98 4.67 19.87
C VAL A 11 20.59 4.51 18.48
N GLU A 12 21.71 5.17 18.17
CA GLU A 12 22.38 5.00 16.88
C GLU A 12 22.90 3.59 16.66
N GLN A 13 23.50 2.96 17.67
CA GLN A 13 23.95 1.58 17.57
C GLN A 13 22.79 0.60 17.35
N LEU A 14 21.65 0.84 18.00
CA LEU A 14 20.44 0.06 17.78
C LEU A 14 19.89 0.26 16.36
N LYS A 15 19.82 1.50 15.88
CA LYS A 15 19.41 1.80 14.49
C LYS A 15 20.36 1.16 13.49
N SER A 16 21.67 1.33 13.64
CA SER A 16 22.66 0.73 12.74
C SER A 16 22.56 -0.80 12.67
N ARG A 17 22.26 -1.45 13.81
CA ARG A 17 22.14 -2.90 13.88
C ARG A 17 20.81 -3.44 13.36
N PHE A 18 19.71 -2.73 13.59
CA PHE A 18 18.35 -3.24 13.41
C PHE A 18 17.48 -2.44 12.40
N ALA A 19 17.71 -1.14 12.24
CA ALA A 19 16.99 -0.31 11.26
C ALA A 19 17.64 -0.45 9.88
N LYS A 20 17.38 -1.60 9.25
CA LYS A 20 17.82 -1.90 7.88
C LYS A 20 16.70 -1.55 6.91
N ASP A 21 16.60 -0.28 6.56
CA ASP A 21 15.51 0.26 5.74
C ASP A 21 15.37 -0.49 4.40
N GLU A 22 16.48 -0.83 3.75
CA GLU A 22 16.47 -1.62 2.50
C GLU A 22 15.82 -3.00 2.67
N LEU A 23 16.10 -3.68 3.79
CA LEU A 23 15.48 -4.97 4.10
C LEU A 23 13.98 -4.80 4.40
N LEU A 24 13.61 -3.76 5.14
CA LEU A 24 12.21 -3.45 5.45
C LEU A 24 11.42 -3.14 4.18
N ILE A 25 11.99 -2.33 3.27
CA ILE A 25 11.41 -2.06 1.95
C ILE A 25 11.17 -3.38 1.21
N GLN A 26 12.16 -4.29 1.18
CA GLN A 26 12.01 -5.58 0.51
C GLN A 26 10.89 -6.43 1.12
N ILE A 27 10.73 -6.42 2.44
CA ILE A 27 9.67 -7.15 3.15
C ILE A 27 8.31 -6.57 2.77
N TYR A 28 8.13 -5.25 2.87
CA TYR A 28 6.84 -4.61 2.58
C TYR A 28 6.45 -4.73 1.10
N VAL A 29 7.40 -4.62 0.17
CA VAL A 29 7.13 -4.87 -1.26
C VAL A 29 6.70 -6.34 -1.48
N ARG A 30 7.35 -7.29 -0.82
CA ARG A 30 6.99 -8.71 -0.92
C ARG A 30 5.60 -8.99 -0.33
N ASP A 31 5.25 -8.36 0.78
CA ASP A 31 3.93 -8.49 1.39
C ASP A 31 2.84 -7.89 0.50
N LEU A 32 3.13 -6.75 -0.14
CA LEU A 32 2.24 -6.13 -1.12
C LEU A 32 2.03 -7.03 -2.34
N LEU A 33 3.10 -7.63 -2.88
CA LEU A 33 3.00 -8.63 -3.96
C LEU A 33 2.21 -9.87 -3.54
N ASN A 34 2.44 -10.38 -2.33
CA ASN A 34 1.70 -11.52 -1.80
C ASN A 34 0.20 -11.22 -1.70
N LEU A 35 -0.16 -9.99 -1.30
CA LEU A 35 -1.54 -9.54 -1.22
C LEU A 35 -2.19 -9.53 -2.61
N VAL A 36 -1.53 -8.95 -3.62
CA VAL A 36 -1.99 -8.95 -5.02
C VAL A 36 -2.17 -10.38 -5.54
N LEU A 37 -1.17 -11.24 -5.35
CA LEU A 37 -1.21 -12.62 -5.81
C LEU A 37 -2.28 -13.45 -5.09
N THR A 38 -2.57 -13.15 -3.83
CA THR A 38 -3.67 -13.79 -3.10
C THR A 38 -5.00 -13.40 -3.70
N GLN A 39 -5.17 -12.12 -4.01
CA GLN A 39 -6.41 -11.60 -4.57
C GLN A 39 -6.65 -11.98 -6.04
N ALA A 40 -5.57 -12.25 -6.79
CA ALA A 40 -5.64 -12.78 -8.15
C ALA A 40 -6.01 -14.28 -8.20
N LYS A 41 -5.84 -15.03 -7.10
CA LYS A 41 -6.20 -16.45 -7.05
C LYS A 41 -7.71 -16.59 -6.80
N SER A 42 -8.38 -17.33 -7.67
CA SER A 42 -9.79 -17.67 -7.51
C SER A 42 -9.99 -18.59 -6.30
N GLY A 43 -10.49 -18.03 -5.19
CA GLY A 43 -10.86 -18.80 -4.00
C GLY A 43 -11.13 -17.96 -2.77
N GLU A 44 -10.10 -17.32 -2.22
CA GLU A 44 -10.15 -16.65 -0.92
C GLU A 44 -9.76 -15.17 -1.06
N ASN A 45 -10.75 -14.37 -1.42
CA ASN A 45 -10.57 -12.93 -1.61
C ASN A 45 -10.80 -12.20 -0.28
N PHE A 46 -9.92 -11.25 0.05
CA PHE A 46 -10.17 -10.34 1.15
C PHE A 46 -11.44 -9.52 0.88
N THR A 47 -12.21 -9.26 1.94
CA THR A 47 -13.24 -8.21 1.86
C THR A 47 -12.59 -6.87 1.53
N LEU A 48 -13.31 -5.96 0.86
CA LEU A 48 -12.79 -4.66 0.44
C LEU A 48 -12.16 -3.87 1.58
N ARG A 49 -12.80 -3.88 2.76
CA ARG A 49 -12.28 -3.21 3.95
C ARG A 49 -10.92 -3.78 4.36
N VAL A 50 -10.81 -5.10 4.46
CA VAL A 50 -9.56 -5.77 4.87
C VAL A 50 -8.47 -5.57 3.82
N LEU A 51 -8.84 -5.59 2.54
CA LEU A 51 -7.92 -5.32 1.43
C LEU A 51 -7.36 -3.89 1.53
N TYR A 52 -8.23 -2.91 1.70
CA TYR A 52 -7.85 -1.51 1.86
C TYR A 52 -6.94 -1.30 3.08
N ASP A 53 -7.34 -1.79 4.26
CA ASP A 53 -6.55 -1.64 5.49
C ASP A 53 -5.14 -2.23 5.33
N LYS A 54 -5.02 -3.39 4.66
CA LYS A 54 -3.74 -4.04 4.39
C LYS A 54 -2.90 -3.27 3.37
N LEU A 55 -3.47 -2.85 2.24
CA LEU A 55 -2.78 -2.04 1.23
C LEU A 55 -2.25 -0.74 1.83
N GLU A 56 -3.11 0.00 2.54
CA GLU A 56 -2.77 1.25 3.22
C GLU A 56 -1.63 1.06 4.23
N THR A 57 -1.67 -0.03 5.01
CA THR A 57 -0.61 -0.34 5.98
C THR A 57 0.75 -0.51 5.29
N GLN A 58 0.81 -1.26 4.20
CA GLN A 58 2.05 -1.49 3.46
C GLN A 58 2.54 -0.22 2.75
N LEU A 59 1.64 0.53 2.12
CA LEU A 59 1.97 1.78 1.42
C LEU A 59 2.49 2.84 2.38
N ARG A 60 1.86 3.02 3.55
CA ARG A 60 2.36 3.94 4.58
C ARG A 60 3.72 3.52 5.12
N ALA A 61 3.92 2.23 5.38
CA ALA A 61 5.21 1.74 5.85
C ALA A 61 6.33 2.04 4.84
N LEU A 62 6.07 1.82 3.55
CA LEU A 62 6.96 2.17 2.45
C LEU A 62 7.22 3.69 2.37
N GLU A 63 6.18 4.50 2.53
CA GLU A 63 6.30 5.97 2.54
C GLU A 63 7.22 6.45 3.68
N THR A 64 7.10 5.89 4.89
CA THR A 64 7.99 6.24 6.01
C THR A 64 9.46 5.89 5.78
N LEU A 65 9.73 4.95 4.86
CA LEU A 65 11.07 4.53 4.45
C LEU A 65 11.58 5.28 3.21
N GLY A 66 10.86 6.32 2.75
CA GLY A 66 11.24 7.13 1.60
C GLY A 66 10.91 6.49 0.25
N VAL A 67 10.10 5.43 0.23
CA VAL A 67 9.47 4.89 -0.99
C VAL A 67 8.21 5.71 -1.24
N THR A 68 8.41 6.94 -1.72
CA THR A 68 7.32 7.89 -1.95
C THR A 68 6.59 7.60 -3.26
N SER A 69 5.33 8.04 -3.33
CA SER A 69 4.52 7.95 -4.54
C SER A 69 5.25 8.53 -5.75
N GLU A 70 5.86 9.71 -5.66
CA GLU A 70 6.60 10.34 -6.77
C GLU A 70 7.72 9.47 -7.39
N LYS A 71 8.41 8.66 -6.58
CA LYS A 71 9.54 7.84 -7.05
C LYS A 71 9.11 6.47 -7.56
N TYR A 72 7.97 5.97 -7.10
CA TYR A 72 7.52 4.59 -7.36
C TYR A 72 6.09 4.50 -7.92
N GLU A 73 5.47 5.62 -8.32
CA GLU A 73 4.09 5.71 -8.80
C GLU A 73 3.81 4.71 -9.91
N ALA A 74 4.70 4.67 -10.90
CA ALA A 74 4.59 3.81 -12.08
C ALA A 74 4.57 2.30 -11.73
N MET A 75 5.07 1.91 -10.56
CA MET A 75 5.00 0.54 -10.08
C MET A 75 3.85 0.34 -9.10
N LEU A 76 3.64 1.28 -8.16
CA LEU A 76 2.66 1.15 -7.09
C LEU A 76 1.22 1.19 -7.64
N TYR A 77 0.96 2.06 -8.61
CA TYR A 77 -0.37 2.19 -9.23
C TYR A 77 -0.88 0.88 -9.84
N PRO A 78 -0.16 0.24 -10.80
CA PRO A 78 -0.64 -1.02 -11.38
C PRO A 78 -0.72 -2.15 -10.35
N LEU A 79 0.08 -2.09 -9.28
CA LEU A 79 0.04 -3.10 -8.22
C LEU A 79 -1.23 -3.00 -7.37
N VAL A 80 -1.60 -1.78 -6.97
CA VAL A 80 -2.84 -1.52 -6.24
C VAL A 80 -4.05 -1.85 -7.12
N GLU A 81 -4.03 -1.43 -8.40
CA GLU A 81 -5.08 -1.74 -9.36
C GLU A 81 -5.27 -3.25 -9.53
N SER A 82 -4.17 -4.00 -9.66
CA SER A 82 -4.21 -5.47 -9.76
C SER A 82 -4.70 -6.17 -8.48
N ALA A 83 -4.63 -5.51 -7.32
CA ALA A 83 -5.16 -6.04 -6.07
C ALA A 83 -6.69 -5.86 -5.95
N LEU A 84 -7.31 -4.99 -6.75
CA LEU A 84 -8.74 -4.73 -6.61
C LEU A 84 -9.58 -5.88 -7.23
N PRO A 85 -10.68 -6.29 -6.59
CA PRO A 85 -11.58 -7.26 -7.18
C PRO A 85 -12.18 -6.73 -8.49
N GLU A 86 -12.18 -7.55 -9.53
CA GLU A 86 -12.71 -7.16 -10.85
C GLU A 86 -14.17 -6.70 -10.79
N GLU A 87 -14.99 -7.35 -9.94
CA GLU A 87 -16.39 -6.96 -9.73
C GLU A 87 -16.53 -5.56 -9.13
N LEU A 88 -15.61 -5.12 -8.28
CA LEU A 88 -15.60 -3.76 -7.76
C LEU A 88 -15.36 -2.75 -8.87
N ILE A 89 -14.38 -3.04 -9.74
CA ILE A 89 -14.05 -2.16 -10.87
C ILE A 89 -15.26 -2.03 -11.80
N LYS A 90 -15.90 -3.16 -12.15
CA LYS A 90 -17.14 -3.18 -12.95
C LYS A 90 -18.28 -2.39 -12.31
N GLU A 91 -18.50 -2.53 -11.00
CA GLU A 91 -19.54 -1.79 -10.30
C GLU A 91 -19.24 -0.28 -10.26
N TRP A 92 -17.97 0.09 -10.10
CA TRP A 92 -17.56 1.49 -10.11
C TRP A 92 -17.80 2.13 -11.48
N GLU A 93 -17.40 1.47 -12.57
CA GLU A 93 -17.65 1.94 -13.93
C GLU A 93 -19.15 2.12 -14.20
N ARG A 94 -19.98 1.14 -13.82
CA ARG A 94 -21.45 1.23 -13.96
C ARG A 94 -22.04 2.41 -13.19
N THR A 95 -21.51 2.68 -12.00
CA THR A 95 -21.98 3.80 -11.18
C THR A 95 -21.59 5.13 -11.80
N ARG A 96 -20.38 5.22 -12.38
CA ARG A 96 -19.90 6.40 -13.08
C ARG A 96 -20.76 6.73 -14.32
N SER A 97 -21.04 5.74 -15.16
CA SER A 97 -21.92 5.93 -16.33
C SER A 97 -23.32 6.42 -15.95
N ARG A 98 -23.86 5.96 -14.81
CA ARG A 98 -25.17 6.41 -14.30
C ARG A 98 -25.20 7.84 -13.78
N VAL A 99 -24.05 8.40 -13.42
CA VAL A 99 -23.92 9.80 -12.99
C VAL A 99 -23.88 10.70 -14.23
N ASP A 100 -23.09 10.34 -15.25
CA ASP A 100 -23.04 11.09 -16.52
C ASP A 100 -24.43 11.16 -17.19
N ASP A 101 -25.18 10.05 -17.23
CA ASP A 101 -26.54 10.02 -17.79
C ASP A 101 -27.54 10.94 -17.06
N LYS A 102 -27.29 11.27 -15.78
CA LYS A 102 -28.16 12.17 -14.99
C LYS A 102 -27.84 13.64 -15.17
N ASP A 103 -26.58 13.96 -15.47
CA ASP A 103 -26.16 15.33 -15.74
C ASP A 103 -26.65 15.78 -17.13
N ASP A 104 -26.73 14.85 -18.10
CA ASP A 104 -27.32 15.11 -19.43
C ASP A 104 -28.86 15.20 -19.42
N ALA A 105 -29.53 14.57 -18.45
CA ALA A 105 -30.99 14.58 -18.32
C ALA A 105 -31.55 15.80 -17.54
N ASN A 106 -30.67 16.64 -16.96
CA ASN A 106 -31.03 17.82 -16.17
C ASN A 106 -30.74 19.17 -16.86
N ILE A 107 -30.46 19.15 -18.17
CA ILE A 107 -30.27 20.33 -19.04
C ILE A 107 -31.48 20.50 -19.96
#